data_AF-A0A7W1C9E6-F1
#
_entry.id   AF-A0A7W1C9E6-F1
#
_cell.length_a   1.000
_cell.length_b   1.000
_cell.length_c   1.000
_cell.angle_alpha   90.00
_cell.angle_beta   90.00
_cell.angle_gamma   90.00
#
_symmetry.space_group_name_H-M   'P 1'
#
loop_
_entity.id
_entity.type
_entity.pdbx_description
1 polymer ?
#
loop_
_entity_poly.entity_id
_entity_poly.type
_entity_poly.pdbx_seq_one_letter_code
_entity_poly.pdbx_strand_id
1 'polypeptide(L)' 'MKTTIDIPDKELAEVIRHTGAKTKKEAVVKAVVDFNRRKRLQELVEMFGKSTTFMTQEELRRMREES' A
#
# COMPACT_ATOMS: atom_id res chain seq x y z
N MET A 1 -4.00 3.49 20.92
CA MET A 1 -5.13 4.41 21.20
C MET A 1 -6.43 3.62 21.11
N LYS A 2 -7.37 3.85 22.04
CA LYS A 2 -8.72 3.27 21.98
C LYS A 2 -9.66 4.34 21.45
N THR A 3 -10.38 4.03 20.39
CA THR A 3 -11.32 4.94 19.74
C THR A 3 -12.64 4.19 19.54
N THR A 4 -13.75 4.88 19.76
CA THR A 4 -15.09 4.35 19.49
C THR A 4 -15.52 4.86 18.12
N ILE A 5 -15.81 3.95 17.20
CA ILE A 5 -16.29 4.25 15.85
C ILE A 5 -17.52 3.39 15.60
N ASP A 6 -18.51 3.97 14.92
CA ASP A 6 -19.68 3.22 14.46
C ASP A 6 -19.36 2.61 13.09
N ILE A 7 -19.55 1.30 12.97
CA ILE A 7 -19.29 0.54 11.73
C ILE A 7 -20.55 -0.26 11.43
N PRO A 8 -21.15 -0.11 10.25
CA PRO A 8 -22.31 -0.92 9.89
C PRO A 8 -21.98 -2.42 9.97
N ASP A 9 -22.89 -3.21 10.55
CA ASP A 9 -22.66 -4.64 10.78
C ASP A 9 -22.36 -5.42 9.49
N LYS A 10 -22.96 -5.00 8.37
CA LYS A 10 -22.72 -5.59 7.05
C LYS A 10 -21.25 -5.43 6.64
N GLU A 11 -20.72 -4.22 6.74
CA GLU A 11 -19.34 -3.94 6.37
C GLU A 11 -18.36 -4.65 7.28
N LEU A 12 -18.66 -4.72 8.58
CA LEU A 12 -17.84 -5.47 9.52
C LEU A 12 -17.82 -6.96 9.21
N ALA A 13 -18.97 -7.54 8.84
CA ALA A 13 -19.07 -8.94 8.43
C ALA A 13 -18.28 -9.22 7.14
N GLU A 14 -18.34 -8.31 6.15
CA GLU A 14 -17.54 -8.42 4.93
C GLU A 14 -16.05 -8.34 5.22
N VAL A 15 -15.61 -7.39 6.05
CA VAL A 15 -14.20 -7.27 6.44
C VAL A 15 -13.74 -8.54 7.15
N ILE A 16 -14.53 -9.12 8.06
CA ILE A 16 -14.20 -10.39 8.72
C ILE A 16 -14.05 -11.51 7.68
N ARG A 17 -14.98 -11.61 6.72
CA ARG A 17 -14.95 -12.61 5.64
C ARG A 17 -13.71 -12.46 4.76
N HIS A 18 -13.36 -11.23 4.36
CA HIS A 18 -12.21 -10.95 3.51
C HIS A 18 -10.87 -11.16 4.24
N THR A 19 -10.81 -10.84 5.53
CA THR A 19 -9.56 -10.89 6.32
C THR A 19 -9.34 -12.22 7.05
N GLY A 20 -10.37 -13.09 7.10
CA GLY A 20 -10.36 -14.33 7.88
C GLY A 20 -10.16 -14.10 9.38
N ALA A 21 -10.44 -12.89 9.87
CA ALA A 21 -10.17 -12.50 11.26
C ALA A 21 -11.13 -13.21 12.23
N LYS A 22 -10.64 -13.55 13.42
CA LYS A 22 -11.45 -14.21 14.46
C LYS A 22 -12.21 -13.21 15.33
N THR A 23 -11.80 -11.96 15.33
CA THR A 23 -12.38 -10.90 16.17
C THR A 23 -12.63 -9.62 15.39
N LYS A 24 -13.62 -8.83 15.82
CA LYS A 24 -13.93 -7.50 15.25
C LYS A 24 -12.71 -6.58 15.23
N LYS A 25 -11.92 -6.57 16.31
CA LYS A 25 -10.69 -5.77 16.42
C LYS A 25 -9.64 -6.18 15.40
N GLU A 26 -9.38 -7.48 15.28
CA GLU A 26 -8.38 -8.00 14.33
C GLU A 26 -8.78 -7.67 12.88
N ALA A 27 -10.06 -7.80 12.55
CA ALA A 27 -10.60 -7.50 11.23
C ALA A 27 -10.32 -6.03 10.84
N VAL A 28 -10.63 -5.10 11.75
CA VAL A 28 -10.40 -3.66 11.54
C VAL A 28 -8.90 -3.35 11.43
N VAL A 29 -8.06 -3.92 12.28
CA VAL A 29 -6.60 -3.69 12.21
C VAL A 29 -6.04 -4.18 10.87
N LYS A 30 -6.43 -5.37 10.42
CA LYS A 30 -6.01 -5.90 9.11
C LYS A 30 -6.47 -5.01 7.96
N ALA A 31 -7.72 -4.55 7.99
CA ALA A 31 -8.26 -3.66 6.98
C ALA A 31 -7.49 -2.33 6.88
N VAL A 32 -7.14 -1.73 8.02
CA VAL A 32 -6.37 -0.47 8.05
C VAL A 32 -4.95 -0.68 7.49
N VAL A 33 -4.29 -1.77 7.86
CA VAL A 33 -2.95 -2.11 7.33
C VAL A 33 -2.99 -2.31 5.81
N ASP A 34 -3.99 -3.06 5.33
CA ASP A 34 -4.16 -3.33 3.90
C ASP A 34 -4.48 -2.06 3.11
N PHE A 35 -5.36 -1.19 3.63
CA PHE A 35 -5.67 0.10 3.02
C PHE A 35 -4.41 0.95 2.85
N ASN A 36 -3.59 1.09 3.91
CA ASN A 36 -2.35 1.84 3.85
C ASN A 36 -1.35 1.22 2.87
N ARG A 37 -1.26 -0.11 2.81
CA ARG A 37 -0.42 -0.81 1.83
C ARG A 37 -0.84 -0.49 0.40
N ARG A 38 -2.14 -0.53 0.10
CA ARG A 38 -2.68 -0.16 -1.22
C ARG A 38 -2.40 1.29 -1.56
N LYS A 39 -2.51 2.21 -0.61
CA LYS A 39 -2.19 3.63 -0.82
C LYS A 39 -0.72 3.86 -1.15
N ARG A 40 0.20 3.22 -0.44
CA ARG A 40 1.64 3.28 -0.75
C ARG A 40 1.97 2.74 -2.14
N LEU A 41 1.28 1.69 -2.58
CA LEU A 41 1.45 1.17 -3.95
C LEU A 41 0.91 2.14 -5.00
N GLN A 42 -0.22 2.81 -4.73
CA GLN A 42 -0.74 3.85 -5.61
C GLN A 42 0.25 5.01 -5.75
N GLU A 43 0.77 5.50 -4.62
CA GLU A 43 1.80 6.55 -4.60
C GLU A 43 3.06 6.13 -5.39
N LEU A 44 3.50 4.89 -5.23
CA LEU A 44 4.65 4.36 -5.98
C LEU A 44 4.40 4.33 -7.49
N VAL A 45 3.19 3.93 -7.92
CA VAL A 45 2.80 3.94 -9.33
C VAL A 45 2.74 5.38 -9.85
N GLU A 46 2.24 6.33 -9.07
CA GLU A 46 2.21 7.74 -9.46
C GLU A 46 3.62 8.36 -9.60
N MET A 47 4.60 7.82 -8.89
CA MET A 47 6.02 8.18 -9.01
C MET A 47 6.71 7.50 -10.21
N PHE A 48 6.09 6.50 -10.83
CA PHE A 48 6.65 5.81 -11.99
C PHE A 48 6.88 6.79 -13.14
N GLY A 49 8.12 6.85 -13.65
CA GLY A 49 8.52 7.77 -14.71
C GLY A 49 8.77 9.23 -14.28
N LYS A 50 8.58 9.58 -13.01
CA LYS A 50 8.85 10.93 -12.48
C LYS A 50 10.17 11.04 -11.71
N SER A 51 10.88 9.93 -11.53
CA SER A 51 12.14 9.96 -10.79
C SER A 51 13.23 10.60 -11.64
N THR A 52 13.70 11.77 -11.20
CA THR A 52 14.82 12.52 -11.79
C THR A 52 16.16 12.19 -11.13
N THR A 53 16.16 11.28 -10.15
CA THR A 53 17.34 10.95 -9.34
C THR A 53 18.16 9.81 -9.92
N PHE A 54 17.57 8.97 -10.77
CA PHE A 54 18.28 7.85 -11.40
C PHE A 54 18.87 8.27 -12.75
N MET A 55 20.06 7.74 -13.06
CA MET A 55 20.63 7.85 -14.39
C MET A 55 19.71 7.23 -15.43
N THR A 56 19.59 7.90 -16.57
CA THR A 56 18.90 7.39 -17.76
C THR A 56 19.64 6.17 -18.32
N GLN A 57 18.97 5.37 -19.16
CA GLN A 57 19.63 4.24 -19.82
C GLN A 57 20.81 4.66 -20.69
N GLU A 58 20.72 5.83 -21.33
CA GLU A 58 21.79 6.41 -22.15
C GLU A 58 23.00 6.84 -21.31
N GLU A 59 22.79 7.35 -20.10
CA GLU A 59 23.88 7.67 -19.17
C GLU A 59 24.54 6.39 -18.65
N LEU A 60 23.76 5.37 -18.28
CA LEU A 60 24.30 4.07 -17.84
C LEU A 60 25.10 3.39 -18.94
N ARG A 61 24.63 3.47 -20.20
CA ARG A 61 25.30 2.88 -21.35
C ARG A 61 26.66 3.54 -21.60
N ARG A 62 26.73 4.88 -21.58
CA ARG A 62 27.98 5.62 -21.69
C ARG A 62 28.99 5.22 -20.61
N MET A 63 28.56 5.14 -19.35
CA MET A 63 29.44 4.70 -18.25
C MET A 63 30.01 3.29 -18.45
N ARG A 64 29.25 2.37 -19.06
CA ARG A 64 29.71 0.99 -19.36
C ARG A 64 30.64 0.92 -20.54
N GLU A 65 30.48 1.80 -21.52
CA GLU A 65 31.35 1.88 -22.70
C GLU A 65 32.67 2.60 -22.38
N GLU A 66 32.69 3.43 -21.33
CA GLU A 66 33.89 4.13 -20.82
C GLU A 66 34.69 3.34 -19.77
N SER A 67 34.22 2.16 -19.33
CA SER A 67 34.90 1.26 -18.36
C SER A 67 35.60 0.09 -19.05
#